data_AF-A0A388NS88-F1
#
_entry.id   AF-A0A388NS88-F1
#
_cell.length_a   1.000
_cell.length_b   1.000
_cell.length_c   1.000
_cell.angle_alpha   90.00
_cell.angle_beta   90.00
_cell.angle_gamma   90.00
#
_symmetry.space_group_name_H-M   'P 1'
#
loop_
_entity.id
_entity.type
_entity.pdbx_description
1 polymer ?
#
loop_
_entity_poly.entity_id
_entity_poly.type
_entity_poly.pdbx_seq_one_letter_code
_entity_poly.pdbx_strand_id
1 'polypeptide(L)' 'NPWGVDTASGVENGNPRHKDHARIEEFIQQANTASGKTK' A
#
# COMPACT_ATOMS: atom_id res chain seq x y z
N ASN A 1 1.75 -9.95 -13.28
CA ASN A 1 2.91 -9.18 -12.76
C ASN A 1 2.97 -7.82 -13.41
N PRO A 2 2.25 -6.83 -12.87
CA PRO A 2 2.39 -5.43 -13.31
C PRO A 2 3.79 -4.90 -12.96
N TRP A 3 4.25 -3.86 -13.67
CA TRP A 3 5.54 -3.22 -13.38
C TRP A 3 5.54 -2.47 -12.04
N GLY A 4 4.40 -1.91 -11.66
CA GLY A 4 4.17 -1.25 -10.38
C GLY A 4 2.69 -1.29 -9.99
N VAL A 5 2.40 -0.94 -8.74
CA VAL A 5 1.03 -0.84 -8.20
C VAL A 5 0.83 0.56 -7.60
N ASP A 6 -0.36 1.11 -7.77
CA ASP A 6 -0.74 2.44 -7.30
C ASP A 6 -1.96 2.34 -6.38
N THR A 7 -2.01 3.18 -5.35
CA THR A 7 -3.18 3.31 -4.47
C THR A 7 -3.32 4.73 -3.95
N ALA A 8 -4.54 5.26 -4.01
CA ALA A 8 -4.89 6.55 -3.43
C ALA A 8 -5.72 6.36 -2.16
N SER A 9 -7.04 6.18 -2.28
CA SER A 9 -7.97 6.10 -1.14
C SER A 9 -7.81 4.84 -0.30
N GLY A 10 -7.16 3.79 -0.82
CA GLY A 10 -6.95 2.53 -0.11
C GLY A 10 -6.08 2.63 1.15
N VAL A 11 -5.30 3.70 1.27
CA VAL A 11 -4.41 3.96 2.42
C VAL A 11 -4.75 5.25 3.17
N GLU A 12 -6.00 5.72 3.05
CA GLU A 12 -6.51 6.89 3.79
C GLU A 12 -7.24 6.49 5.09
N ASN A 13 -7.31 7.40 6.06
CA ASN A 13 -7.97 7.18 7.36
C ASN A 13 -9.49 7.45 7.34
N GLY A 14 -10.13 7.33 6.17
CA GLY A 14 -11.54 7.65 5.98
C GLY A 14 -11.81 9.12 5.60
N ASN A 15 -10.81 10.00 5.71
CA ASN A 15 -10.88 11.37 5.19
C ASN A 15 -10.07 11.50 3.89
N PRO A 16 -10.66 12.01 2.80
CA PRO A 16 -9.93 12.22 1.55
C PRO A 16 -8.66 13.05 1.78
N ARG A 17 -7.57 12.66 1.12
CA ARG A 17 -6.24 13.30 1.20
C ARG A 17 -5.54 13.19 2.56
N HIS A 18 -6.06 12.41 3.51
CA HIS A 18 -5.41 12.13 4.79
C HIS A 18 -4.94 10.69 4.83
N LYS A 19 -3.65 10.48 4.52
CA LYS A 19 -3.07 9.15 4.53
C LYS A 19 -2.92 8.62 5.96
N ASP A 20 -3.19 7.34 6.13
CA ASP A 20 -2.96 6.62 7.37
C ASP A 20 -1.62 5.89 7.29
N HIS A 21 -0.73 6.15 8.26
CA HIS A 21 0.62 5.59 8.25
C HIS A 21 0.62 4.06 8.36
N ALA A 22 -0.23 3.50 9.23
CA ALA A 22 -0.31 2.05 9.43
C ALA A 22 -0.83 1.37 8.15
N ARG A 23 -1.78 1.99 7.44
CA ARG A 23 -2.29 1.46 6.18
C ARG A 23 -1.27 1.54 5.04
N ILE A 24 -0.41 2.57 5.03
CA ILE A 24 0.72 2.64 4.09
C ILE A 24 1.70 1.48 4.33
N GLU A 25 2.08 1.23 5.58
CA GLU A 25 2.99 0.14 5.94
C GLU A 25 2.41 -1.23 5.55
N GLU A 26 1.13 -1.46 5.86
CA GLU A 26 0.42 -2.68 5.48
C GLU A 26 0.40 -2.86 3.96
N PHE A 27 0.09 -1.81 3.20
CA PHE A 27 0.09 -1.85 1.74
C PHE A 27 1.47 -2.22 1.17
N ILE A 28 2.54 -1.61 1.70
CA ILE A 28 3.92 -1.93 1.28
C ILE A 28 4.26 -3.39 1.59
N GLN A 29 3.87 -3.89 2.76
CA GLN A 29 4.10 -5.29 3.14
C GLN A 29 3.37 -6.24 2.18
N GLN A 30 2.08 -6.00 1.92
CA GLN A 30 1.28 -6.80 0.99
C GLN A 30 1.84 -6.76 -0.44
N ALA A 31 2.24 -5.58 -0.94
CA ALA A 31 2.81 -5.43 -2.28
C ALA A 31 4.16 -6.18 -2.42
N ASN A 32 5.02 -6.13 -1.40
CA ASN A 32 6.29 -6.86 -1.40
C ASN A 32 6.08 -8.38 -1.35
N THR A 33 5.15 -8.86 -0.52
CA THR A 33 4.77 -10.28 -0.46
C THR A 33 4.22 -10.76 -1.80
N ALA A 34 3.30 -10.00 -2.42
CA ALA A 34 2.75 -10.33 -3.74
C ALA A 34 3.81 -10.30 -4.85
N SER A 35 4.84 -9.45 -4.72
CA SER A 35 5.98 -9.39 -5.63
C SER A 35 7.01 -10.52 -5.41
N GLY A 36 6.85 -11.37 -4.39
CA GLY A 36 7.85 -12.37 -4.03
C GLY A 36 9.17 -11.78 -3.51
N LYS A 37 9.19 -10.49 -3.14
CA LYS A 37 10.31 -9.84 -2.47
C LYS A 37 10.18 -10.11 -0.97
N THR A 38 10.72 -11.23 -0.51
CA THR A 38 11.06 -11.40 0.91
C THR A 38 12.26 -10.51 1.24
N LYS A 39 12.14 -9.70 2.30
CA LYS A 39 13.24 -8.89 2.86
C LYS A 39 14.43 -9.78 3.23
#